data_AF-A0A240E2L0-F1
#
_entry.id   AF-A0A240E2L0-F1
#
_cell.length_a   1.000
_cell.length_b   1.000
_cell.length_c   1.000
_cell.angle_alpha   90.00
_cell.angle_beta   90.00
_cell.angle_gamma   90.00
#
_symmetry.space_group_name_H-M   'P 1'
#
loop_
_entity.id
_entity.type
_entity.pdbx_description
1 polymer ?
#
loop_
_entity_poly.entity_id
_entity_poly.type
_entity_poly.pdbx_seq_one_letter_code
_entity_poly.pdbx_strand_id
1 'polypeptide(L)'
;MLITLRDFAAKILLTFLSRIDRKAYATFIERLCFFGNKDPSIKDFVTIVVRPKNNYQKMVALDSATEDVAILIQGPIVRECDFTINTLKLYKEYFPRSPVVFSTLDHLTQIEKDNISALGVTIIICNKPVVTGFLNFNLQRETVLKGLNAVNKLGVTKVIKTRSDQRIYSRFAISFLNASLIQFPSKNITACKGRIFLLSTTTLANFPLHVCDMFQFGYLQDVVNFWSIPAHEESVNREAFTSKMANKILVGEALIQKTTIPEVSLGRFYATMLYGEQSIGDPSLTYHRMLQEVIGVVDQGQLDLCWPKYNSFEVSQDYRVPWILERLTFEKWVALYAGHAKKVISFNPDALI
;
A
#
# COMPACT_ATOMS: atom_id res chain seq x y z
N MET A 1 32.32 -0.10 -4.25
CA MET A 1 33.03 -0.50 -5.50
C MET A 1 32.36 -1.68 -6.23
N LEU A 2 31.84 -2.71 -5.55
CA LEU A 2 31.12 -3.83 -6.20
C LEU A 2 29.69 -3.49 -6.68
N ILE A 3 28.97 -2.64 -5.94
CA ILE A 3 27.62 -2.16 -6.32
C ILE A 3 27.66 -1.38 -7.64
N THR A 4 28.68 -0.54 -7.81
CA THR A 4 28.88 0.27 -9.02
C THR A 4 29.19 -0.56 -10.27
N LEU A 5 29.87 -1.70 -10.13
CA LEU A 5 30.19 -2.58 -11.28
C LEU A 5 28.96 -3.36 -11.76
N ARG A 6 28.13 -3.84 -10.82
CA ARG A 6 26.85 -4.51 -11.13
C ARG A 6 25.87 -3.57 -11.83
N ASP A 7 25.70 -2.37 -11.30
CA ASP A 7 24.81 -1.36 -11.90
C ASP A 7 25.32 -0.89 -13.26
N PHE A 8 26.64 -0.80 -13.44
CA PHE A 8 27.26 -0.48 -14.72
C PHE A 8 27.04 -1.60 -15.76
N ALA A 9 27.25 -2.86 -15.38
CA ALA A 9 26.96 -4.01 -16.24
C ALA A 9 25.47 -4.10 -16.60
N ALA A 10 24.57 -3.84 -15.64
CA ALA A 10 23.14 -3.78 -15.88
C ALA A 10 22.77 -2.66 -16.87
N LYS A 11 23.38 -1.47 -16.76
CA LYS A 11 23.18 -0.36 -17.71
C LYS A 11 23.66 -0.69 -19.12
N ILE A 12 24.82 -1.34 -19.26
CA ILE A 12 25.32 -1.81 -20.56
C ILE A 12 24.36 -2.82 -21.17
N LEU A 13 23.94 -3.81 -20.38
CA LEU A 13 22.98 -4.81 -20.82
C LEU A 13 21.65 -4.16 -21.23
N LEU A 14 21.11 -3.23 -20.44
CA LEU A 14 19.89 -2.48 -20.77
C LEU A 14 20.04 -1.67 -22.07
N THR A 15 21.23 -1.11 -22.33
CA THR A 15 21.52 -0.37 -23.57
C THR A 15 21.57 -1.28 -24.80
N PHE A 16 22.03 -2.52 -24.63
CA PHE A 16 21.96 -3.53 -25.69
C PHE A 16 20.51 -4.01 -25.89
N LEU A 17 19.81 -4.26 -24.79
CA LEU A 17 18.44 -4.76 -24.77
C LEU A 17 17.40 -3.74 -25.27
N SER A 18 17.66 -2.43 -25.13
CA SER A 18 16.78 -1.37 -25.65
C SER A 18 16.73 -1.30 -27.17
N ARG A 19 17.65 -2.00 -27.86
CA ARG A 19 17.68 -2.12 -29.32
C ARG A 19 16.86 -3.30 -29.84
N ILE A 20 16.33 -4.13 -28.95
CA ILE A 20 15.50 -5.29 -29.26
C ILE A 20 14.03 -4.87 -29.15
N ASP A 21 13.16 -5.36 -30.05
CA ASP A 21 11.72 -5.12 -29.94
C ASP A 21 11.18 -5.54 -28.56
N ARG A 22 10.15 -4.83 -28.07
CA ARG A 22 9.59 -5.02 -26.73
C ARG A 22 9.15 -6.45 -26.45
N LYS A 23 8.57 -7.15 -27.45
CA LYS A 23 8.20 -8.57 -27.27
C LYS A 23 9.44 -9.43 -27.08
N ALA A 24 10.46 -9.18 -27.88
CA ALA A 24 11.73 -9.89 -27.78
C ALA A 24 12.49 -9.57 -26.47
N TYR A 25 12.36 -8.36 -25.91
CA TYR A 25 12.87 -8.03 -24.57
C TYR A 25 12.24 -8.90 -23.48
N ALA A 26 10.91 -8.93 -23.39
CA ALA A 26 10.21 -9.70 -22.37
C ALA A 26 10.54 -11.20 -22.48
N THR A 27 10.48 -11.73 -23.71
CA THR A 27 10.85 -13.12 -23.98
C THR A 27 12.32 -13.41 -23.64
N PHE A 28 13.23 -12.47 -23.88
CA PHE A 28 14.64 -12.64 -23.51
C PHE A 28 14.83 -12.73 -21.99
N ILE A 29 14.21 -11.83 -21.21
CA ILE A 29 14.29 -11.87 -19.75
C ILE A 29 13.65 -13.15 -19.20
N GLU A 30 12.50 -13.57 -19.74
CA GLU A 30 11.86 -14.85 -19.39
C GLU A 30 12.78 -16.04 -19.65
N ARG A 31 13.45 -16.07 -20.80
CA ARG A 31 14.42 -17.12 -21.15
C ARG A 31 15.64 -17.11 -20.23
N LEU A 32 16.15 -15.92 -19.88
CA LEU A 32 17.24 -15.78 -18.90
C LEU A 32 16.86 -16.38 -17.55
N CYS A 33 15.68 -16.07 -17.02
CA CYS A 33 15.19 -16.66 -15.78
C CYS A 33 15.03 -18.18 -15.89
N PHE A 34 14.47 -18.67 -17.01
CA PHE A 34 14.31 -20.10 -17.26
C PHE A 34 15.65 -20.86 -17.28
N PHE A 35 16.65 -20.35 -17.99
CA PHE A 35 17.97 -21.00 -18.05
C PHE A 35 18.74 -20.83 -16.74
N GLY A 36 18.63 -19.68 -16.08
CA GLY A 36 19.23 -19.46 -14.76
C GLY A 36 18.71 -20.45 -13.71
N ASN A 37 17.41 -20.73 -13.70
CA ASN A 37 16.81 -21.73 -12.80
C ASN A 37 17.26 -23.18 -13.07
N LYS A 38 17.95 -23.45 -14.18
CA LYS A 38 18.53 -24.76 -14.50
C LYS A 38 20.03 -24.84 -14.19
N ASP A 39 20.67 -23.71 -13.91
CA ASP A 39 22.10 -23.65 -13.62
C ASP A 39 22.35 -24.12 -12.17
N PRO A 40 23.11 -25.19 -11.94
CA PRO A 40 23.37 -25.70 -10.59
C PRO A 40 24.19 -24.73 -9.71
N SER A 41 24.83 -23.72 -10.29
CA SER A 41 25.52 -22.66 -9.54
C SER A 41 24.56 -21.65 -8.91
N ILE A 42 23.34 -21.52 -9.45
CA ILE A 42 22.29 -20.66 -8.92
C ILE A 42 21.51 -21.44 -7.87
N LYS A 43 21.60 -20.97 -6.61
CA LYS A 43 21.01 -21.65 -5.45
C LYS A 43 19.53 -21.31 -5.22
N ASP A 44 19.03 -20.27 -5.86
CA ASP A 44 17.69 -19.73 -5.67
C ASP A 44 16.88 -19.82 -6.97
N PHE A 45 15.60 -20.20 -6.88
CA PHE A 45 14.69 -20.03 -8.01
C PHE A 45 14.32 -18.55 -8.19
N VAL A 46 14.34 -18.10 -9.44
CA VAL A 46 13.98 -16.74 -9.83
C VAL A 46 12.69 -16.75 -10.65
N THR A 47 11.74 -15.93 -10.22
CA THR A 47 10.48 -15.67 -10.92
C THR A 47 10.38 -14.21 -11.31
N ILE A 48 9.79 -13.92 -12.47
CA ILE A 48 9.55 -12.56 -12.96
C ILE A 48 8.09 -12.39 -13.34
N VAL A 49 7.61 -11.16 -13.20
CA VAL A 49 6.29 -10.74 -13.68
C VAL A 49 6.48 -9.51 -14.56
N VAL A 50 6.03 -9.60 -15.81
CA VAL A 50 6.11 -8.50 -16.77
C VAL A 50 4.75 -7.82 -16.89
N ARG A 51 4.70 -6.50 -16.68
CA ARG A 51 3.46 -5.72 -16.76
C ARG A 51 3.52 -4.64 -17.84
N PRO A 52 2.40 -4.36 -18.53
CA PRO A 52 2.36 -3.28 -19.51
C PRO A 52 2.36 -1.89 -18.84
N LYS A 53 3.23 -0.99 -19.30
CA LYS A 53 3.27 0.40 -18.81
C LYS A 53 2.07 1.24 -19.29
N ASN A 54 1.62 1.01 -20.52
CA ASN A 54 0.76 1.89 -21.33
C ASN A 54 -0.17 1.16 -22.33
N ASN A 55 0.19 -0.04 -22.81
CA ASN A 55 -0.60 -0.83 -23.77
C ASN A 55 -1.28 -2.01 -23.07
N TYR A 56 -2.35 -1.73 -22.34
CA TYR A 56 -3.23 -2.77 -21.79
C TYR A 56 -4.13 -3.26 -22.93
N GLN A 57 -4.30 -4.58 -23.08
CA GLN A 57 -5.24 -5.08 -24.07
C GLN A 57 -6.64 -4.59 -23.65
N LYS A 58 -7.31 -3.87 -24.57
CA LYS A 58 -8.74 -3.56 -24.48
C LYS A 58 -9.49 -4.88 -24.50
N MET A 59 -9.69 -5.46 -23.33
CA MET A 59 -10.52 -6.64 -23.15
C MET A 59 -11.88 -6.17 -22.63
N VAL A 60 -12.96 -6.86 -22.98
CA VAL A 60 -14.34 -6.48 -22.62
C VAL A 60 -14.39 -6.13 -21.13
N ALA A 61 -14.92 -4.95 -20.80
CA ALA A 61 -15.15 -4.55 -19.41
C ALA A 61 -16.03 -5.62 -18.75
N LEU A 62 -15.55 -6.20 -17.65
CA LEU A 62 -16.35 -7.16 -16.92
C LEU A 62 -17.36 -6.36 -16.11
N ASP A 63 -18.63 -6.52 -16.48
CA ASP A 63 -19.76 -5.72 -16.00
C ASP A 63 -20.22 -6.16 -14.60
N SER A 64 -19.28 -6.38 -13.68
CA SER A 64 -19.62 -6.69 -12.29
C SER A 64 -19.91 -5.41 -11.54
N ALA A 65 -21.13 -5.25 -11.03
CA ALA A 65 -21.61 -4.07 -10.27
C ALA A 65 -20.56 -3.43 -9.34
N THR A 66 -19.92 -2.34 -9.78
CA THR A 66 -18.91 -1.57 -9.03
C THR A 66 -19.37 -0.18 -8.61
N GLU A 67 -20.65 0.16 -8.81
CA GLU A 67 -21.20 1.53 -8.67
C GLU A 67 -21.09 2.09 -7.25
N ASP A 68 -20.94 1.23 -6.25
CA ASP A 68 -20.88 1.60 -4.83
C ASP A 68 -19.44 1.73 -4.28
N VAL A 69 -18.43 1.81 -5.16
CA VAL A 69 -17.02 1.96 -4.78
C VAL A 69 -16.38 3.10 -5.56
N ALA A 70 -15.84 4.09 -4.86
CA ALA A 70 -14.93 5.08 -5.45
C ALA A 70 -13.47 4.68 -5.29
N ILE A 71 -12.61 5.19 -6.17
CA ILE A 71 -11.16 5.02 -6.09
C ILE A 71 -10.52 6.38 -5.81
N LEU A 72 -9.92 6.52 -4.63
CA LEU A 72 -9.07 7.63 -4.24
C LEU A 72 -7.60 7.28 -4.52
N ILE A 73 -6.98 8.01 -5.43
CA ILE A 73 -5.53 7.97 -5.65
C ILE A 73 -4.92 9.18 -4.96
N GLN A 74 -3.99 8.95 -4.04
CA GLN A 74 -3.35 9.99 -3.25
C GLN A 74 -1.84 10.09 -3.53
N GLY A 75 -1.34 11.31 -3.63
CA GLY A 75 0.10 11.59 -3.68
C GLY A 75 0.53 12.36 -4.94
N PRO A 76 1.83 12.69 -5.05
CA PRO A 76 2.34 13.48 -6.18
C PRO A 76 2.24 12.71 -7.49
N ILE A 77 2.08 13.42 -8.60
CA ILE A 77 2.11 12.80 -9.93
C ILE A 77 3.49 12.16 -10.19
N VAL A 78 3.50 10.89 -10.60
CA VAL A 78 4.68 10.16 -11.03
C VAL A 78 4.78 10.27 -12.56
N ARG A 79 5.70 11.12 -13.01
CA ARG A 79 5.94 11.43 -14.44
C ARG A 79 6.78 10.38 -15.15
N GLU A 80 7.58 9.61 -14.42
CA GLU A 80 8.38 8.55 -15.00
C GLU A 80 7.47 7.54 -15.71
N CYS A 81 7.72 7.32 -17.00
CA CYS A 81 6.89 6.47 -17.87
C CYS A 81 5.39 6.83 -17.86
N ASP A 82 5.04 8.09 -17.58
CA ASP A 82 3.67 8.58 -17.39
C ASP A 82 2.87 7.73 -16.40
N PHE A 83 3.52 7.24 -15.33
CA PHE A 83 2.96 6.19 -14.49
C PHE A 83 1.58 6.56 -13.93
N THR A 84 1.44 7.71 -13.27
CA THR A 84 0.16 8.09 -12.65
C THR A 84 -0.92 8.35 -13.70
N ILE A 85 -0.61 9.03 -14.81
CA ILE A 85 -1.58 9.28 -15.90
C ILE A 85 -2.07 7.96 -16.50
N ASN A 86 -1.16 7.02 -16.75
CA ASN A 86 -1.52 5.72 -17.29
C ASN A 86 -2.25 4.84 -16.27
N THR A 87 -2.03 5.03 -14.97
CA THR A 87 -2.84 4.41 -13.91
C THR A 87 -4.27 4.96 -13.92
N LEU A 88 -4.44 6.28 -14.05
CA LEU A 88 -5.77 6.90 -14.12
C LEU A 88 -6.56 6.40 -15.34
N LYS A 89 -5.92 6.36 -16.52
CA LYS A 89 -6.51 5.78 -17.74
C LYS A 89 -6.93 4.33 -17.51
N LEU A 90 -6.05 3.52 -16.93
CA LEU A 90 -6.32 2.11 -16.63
C LEU A 90 -7.54 1.96 -15.71
N TYR A 91 -7.64 2.75 -14.65
CA TYR A 91 -8.76 2.66 -13.71
C TYR A 91 -10.08 3.11 -14.34
N LYS A 92 -10.06 4.12 -15.21
CA LYS A 92 -11.25 4.50 -15.98
C LYS A 92 -11.69 3.42 -16.96
N GLU A 93 -10.76 2.63 -17.49
CA GLU A 93 -11.06 1.51 -18.38
C GLU A 93 -11.54 0.25 -17.62
N TYR A 94 -10.88 -0.09 -16.51
CA TYR A 94 -11.18 -1.30 -15.73
C TYR A 94 -12.38 -1.14 -14.81
N PHE A 95 -12.60 0.08 -14.30
CA PHE A 95 -13.65 0.38 -13.34
C PHE A 95 -14.49 1.57 -13.83
N PRO A 96 -15.14 1.47 -15.01
CA PRO A 96 -15.80 2.61 -15.66
C PRO A 96 -16.93 3.20 -14.82
N ARG A 97 -17.59 2.38 -13.99
CA ARG A 97 -18.67 2.79 -13.10
C ARG A 97 -18.21 3.31 -11.74
N SER A 98 -16.93 3.18 -11.42
CA SER A 98 -16.36 3.68 -10.16
C SER A 98 -15.84 5.11 -10.35
N PRO A 99 -16.31 6.08 -9.55
CA PRO A 99 -15.74 7.42 -9.56
C PRO A 99 -14.27 7.38 -9.17
N VAL A 100 -13.42 8.13 -9.87
CA VAL A 100 -11.99 8.21 -9.58
C VAL A 100 -11.67 9.63 -9.14
N VAL A 101 -11.09 9.75 -7.95
CA VAL A 101 -10.62 10.99 -7.35
C VAL A 101 -9.10 10.94 -7.26
N PHE A 102 -8.43 11.95 -7.81
CA PHE A 102 -6.99 12.14 -7.67
C PHE A 102 -6.71 13.31 -6.73
N SER A 103 -6.14 13.03 -5.55
CA SER A 103 -5.83 14.02 -4.53
C SER A 103 -4.32 14.22 -4.38
N THR A 104 -3.85 15.43 -4.63
CA THR A 104 -2.42 15.78 -4.66
C THR A 104 -2.18 17.17 -4.06
N LEU A 105 -0.92 17.46 -3.73
CA LEU A 105 -0.46 18.83 -3.47
C LEU A 105 -0.38 19.64 -4.79
N ASP A 106 -0.34 20.97 -4.68
CA ASP A 106 -0.30 21.90 -5.82
C ASP A 106 1.04 21.90 -6.57
N HIS A 107 1.27 20.83 -7.34
CA HIS A 107 2.48 20.62 -8.15
C HIS A 107 2.16 20.14 -9.58
N LEU A 108 0.89 20.22 -9.97
CA LEU A 108 0.43 19.89 -11.31
C LEU A 108 0.51 21.12 -12.22
N THR A 109 1.05 20.93 -13.42
CA THR A 109 0.95 21.88 -14.52
C THR A 109 -0.50 21.99 -15.01
N GLN A 110 -0.85 23.09 -15.70
CA GLN A 110 -2.18 23.23 -16.29
C GLN A 110 -2.50 22.10 -17.28
N ILE A 111 -1.52 21.73 -18.12
CA ILE A 111 -1.63 20.62 -19.08
C ILE A 111 -1.95 19.29 -18.37
N GLU A 112 -1.30 19.01 -17.23
CA GLU A 112 -1.61 17.81 -16.43
C GLU A 112 -3.03 17.86 -15.86
N LYS A 113 -3.48 19.02 -15.38
CA LYS A 113 -4.86 19.22 -14.87
C LYS A 113 -5.88 18.98 -15.99
N ASP A 114 -5.65 19.52 -17.17
CA ASP A 114 -6.53 19.38 -18.33
C ASP A 114 -6.58 17.92 -18.80
N ASN A 115 -5.42 17.28 -18.93
CA ASN A 115 -5.31 15.87 -19.32
C ASN A 115 -6.01 14.93 -18.34
N ILE A 116 -5.87 15.15 -17.04
CA ILE A 116 -6.54 14.33 -16.02
C ILE A 116 -8.06 14.59 -16.04
N SER A 117 -8.48 15.85 -16.15
CA SER A 117 -9.90 16.22 -16.19
C SER A 117 -10.60 15.63 -17.42
N ALA A 118 -9.92 15.60 -18.58
CA ALA A 118 -10.41 14.98 -19.80
C ALA A 118 -10.66 13.46 -19.69
N LEU A 119 -10.08 12.79 -18.69
CA LEU A 119 -10.37 11.37 -18.38
C LEU A 119 -11.65 11.18 -17.56
N GLY A 120 -12.32 12.27 -17.14
CA GLY A 120 -13.43 12.21 -16.18
C GLY A 120 -12.98 11.85 -14.76
N VAL A 121 -11.78 12.28 -14.37
CA VAL A 121 -11.24 12.13 -13.02
C VAL A 121 -11.44 13.44 -12.25
N THR A 122 -11.94 13.36 -11.02
CA THR A 122 -12.03 14.53 -10.13
C THR A 122 -10.67 14.83 -9.51
N ILE A 123 -10.16 16.04 -9.70
CA ILE A 123 -8.86 16.47 -9.15
C ILE A 123 -9.09 17.28 -7.88
N ILE A 124 -8.43 16.90 -6.79
CA ILE A 124 -8.37 17.65 -5.54
C ILE A 124 -6.96 18.16 -5.33
N ILE A 125 -6.80 19.49 -5.35
CA ILE A 125 -5.53 20.16 -5.06
C ILE A 125 -5.53 20.60 -3.60
N CYS A 126 -4.52 20.16 -2.86
CA CYS A 126 -4.36 20.43 -1.45
C CYS A 126 -3.22 21.43 -1.21
N ASN A 127 -3.46 22.41 -0.35
CA ASN A 127 -2.41 23.26 0.19
C ASN A 127 -1.44 22.41 0.99
N LYS A 128 -0.14 22.66 0.83
CA LYS A 128 0.90 22.00 1.62
C LYS A 128 0.81 22.48 3.09
N PRO A 129 0.65 21.57 4.07
CA PRO A 129 0.77 21.91 5.48
C PRO A 129 2.12 22.58 5.81
N VAL A 130 2.10 23.54 6.73
CA VAL A 130 3.32 24.18 7.25
C VAL A 130 4.21 23.16 7.94
N VAL A 131 3.62 22.33 8.81
CA VAL A 131 4.29 21.20 9.47
C VAL A 131 4.03 19.94 8.65
N THR A 132 5.08 19.34 8.09
CA THR A 132 4.97 18.15 7.22
C THR A 132 4.81 16.86 7.99
N GLY A 133 5.07 16.85 9.30
CA GLY A 133 4.99 15.66 10.14
C GLY A 133 6.21 14.75 10.00
N PHE A 134 6.25 13.69 10.80
CA PHE A 134 7.25 12.63 10.66
C PHE A 134 7.10 11.95 9.29
N LEU A 135 8.21 11.85 8.54
CA LEU A 135 8.22 11.18 7.22
C LEU A 135 7.12 11.66 6.26
N ASN A 136 6.79 12.96 6.29
CA ASN A 136 5.73 13.58 5.48
C ASN A 136 4.30 13.12 5.81
N PHE A 137 4.07 12.60 7.02
CA PHE A 137 2.76 12.10 7.43
C PHE A 137 1.63 13.11 7.25
N ASN A 138 1.82 14.37 7.65
CA ASN A 138 0.78 15.39 7.53
C ASN A 138 0.46 15.68 6.06
N LEU A 139 1.43 15.55 5.14
CA LEU A 139 1.16 15.66 3.69
C LEU A 139 0.25 14.52 3.22
N GLN A 140 0.52 13.29 3.68
CA GLN A 140 -0.31 12.12 3.37
C GLN A 140 -1.71 12.29 3.94
N ARG A 141 -1.82 12.57 5.23
CA ARG A 141 -3.08 12.79 5.94
C ARG A 141 -3.95 13.86 5.27
N GLU A 142 -3.38 15.02 4.96
CA GLU A 142 -4.09 16.14 4.33
C GLU A 142 -4.70 15.74 2.98
N THR A 143 -3.88 15.12 2.12
CA THR A 143 -4.33 14.69 0.79
C THR A 143 -5.33 13.54 0.85
N VAL A 144 -5.18 12.60 1.80
CA VAL A 144 -6.18 11.54 2.02
C VAL A 144 -7.50 12.11 2.49
N LEU A 145 -7.54 12.91 3.58
CA LEU A 145 -8.78 13.42 4.15
C LEU A 145 -9.54 14.33 3.18
N LYS A 146 -8.86 15.22 2.46
CA LYS A 146 -9.50 16.04 1.42
C LYS A 146 -10.04 15.20 0.26
N GLY A 147 -9.31 14.16 -0.14
CA GLY A 147 -9.76 13.20 -1.13
C GLY A 147 -11.00 12.43 -0.69
N LEU A 148 -11.01 11.90 0.54
CA LEU A 148 -12.15 11.19 1.12
C LEU A 148 -13.37 12.10 1.28
N ASN A 149 -13.18 13.37 1.65
CA ASN A 149 -14.27 14.35 1.68
C ASN A 149 -14.87 14.60 0.29
N ALA A 150 -14.05 14.60 -0.77
CA ALA A 150 -14.56 14.68 -2.14
C ALA A 150 -15.31 13.40 -2.53
N VAL A 151 -14.79 12.22 -2.17
CA VAL A 151 -15.47 10.93 -2.37
C VAL A 151 -16.84 10.90 -1.67
N ASN A 152 -16.94 11.40 -0.44
CA ASN A 152 -18.18 11.43 0.32
C ASN A 152 -19.30 12.20 -0.39
N LYS A 153 -18.96 13.26 -1.12
CA LYS A 153 -19.93 14.05 -1.92
C LYS A 153 -20.47 13.30 -3.14
N LEU A 154 -19.86 12.18 -3.51
CA LEU A 154 -20.29 11.35 -4.65
C LEU A 154 -21.33 10.29 -4.26
N GLY A 155 -21.67 10.16 -2.96
CA GLY A 155 -22.73 9.26 -2.49
C GLY A 155 -22.38 7.77 -2.50
N VAL A 156 -21.12 7.40 -2.72
CA VAL A 156 -20.66 6.00 -2.63
C VAL A 156 -20.51 5.57 -1.16
N THR A 157 -20.69 4.28 -0.86
CA THR A 157 -20.54 3.78 0.52
C THR A 157 -19.16 3.22 0.83
N LYS A 158 -18.39 2.82 -0.19
CA LYS A 158 -17.06 2.21 -0.05
C LYS A 158 -16.00 2.94 -0.86
N VAL A 159 -14.75 2.79 -0.45
CA VAL A 159 -13.60 3.44 -1.09
C VAL A 159 -12.40 2.51 -1.18
N ILE A 160 -11.71 2.55 -2.31
CA ILE A 160 -10.31 2.11 -2.42
C ILE A 160 -9.45 3.35 -2.31
N LYS A 161 -8.60 3.44 -1.29
CA LYS A 161 -7.50 4.39 -1.21
C LYS A 161 -6.24 3.70 -1.70
N THR A 162 -5.53 4.29 -2.65
CA THR A 162 -4.19 3.84 -3.07
C THR A 162 -3.25 5.04 -3.30
N ARG A 163 -1.94 4.79 -3.39
CA ARG A 163 -0.96 5.84 -3.69
C ARG A 163 -0.83 6.07 -5.20
N SER A 164 -0.43 7.28 -5.57
CA SER A 164 -0.17 7.70 -6.96
C SER A 164 1.00 6.97 -7.64
N ASP A 165 1.90 6.41 -6.84
CA ASP A 165 3.01 5.54 -7.26
C ASP A 165 2.67 4.04 -7.22
N GLN A 166 1.40 3.68 -6.97
CA GLN A 166 0.91 2.32 -7.06
C GLN A 166 -0.10 2.15 -8.21
N ARG A 167 -0.19 0.94 -8.75
CA ARG A 167 -1.15 0.60 -9.82
C ARG A 167 -1.69 -0.81 -9.61
N ILE A 168 -3.01 -0.93 -9.56
CA ILE A 168 -3.75 -2.20 -9.52
C ILE A 168 -3.99 -2.66 -10.95
N TYR A 169 -3.50 -3.83 -11.33
CA TYR A 169 -3.73 -4.42 -12.65
C TYR A 169 -4.86 -5.44 -12.66
N SER A 170 -5.28 -5.95 -11.50
CA SER A 170 -6.39 -6.90 -11.45
C SER A 170 -7.71 -6.20 -11.78
N ARG A 171 -8.36 -6.65 -12.86
CA ARG A 171 -9.71 -6.21 -13.26
C ARG A 171 -10.79 -6.66 -12.27
N PHE A 172 -10.48 -7.68 -11.48
CA PHE A 172 -11.37 -8.23 -10.46
C PHE A 172 -11.14 -7.60 -9.08
N ALA A 173 -10.25 -6.62 -8.93
CA ALA A 173 -9.88 -6.07 -7.63
C ALA A 173 -11.10 -5.62 -6.82
N ILE A 174 -12.02 -4.83 -7.38
CA ILE A 174 -13.21 -4.37 -6.67
C ILE A 174 -14.11 -5.54 -6.26
N SER A 175 -14.36 -6.50 -7.17
CA SER A 175 -15.22 -7.65 -6.92
C SER A 175 -14.64 -8.58 -5.86
N PHE A 176 -13.34 -8.84 -5.92
CA PHE A 176 -12.59 -9.60 -4.91
C PHE A 176 -12.65 -8.91 -3.54
N LEU A 177 -12.44 -7.59 -3.50
CA LEU A 177 -12.47 -6.80 -2.27
C LEU A 177 -13.88 -6.76 -1.66
N ASN A 178 -14.93 -6.54 -2.47
CA ASN A 178 -16.32 -6.63 -2.03
C ASN A 178 -16.67 -8.02 -1.49
N ALA A 179 -16.28 -9.09 -2.20
CA ALA A 179 -16.48 -10.46 -1.72
C ALA A 179 -15.73 -10.71 -0.41
N SER A 180 -14.53 -10.14 -0.24
CA SER A 180 -13.75 -10.23 0.99
C SER A 180 -14.46 -9.53 2.17
N LEU A 181 -15.06 -8.35 1.97
CA LEU A 181 -15.88 -7.69 3.00
C LEU A 181 -17.07 -8.52 3.44
N ILE A 182 -17.72 -9.22 2.50
CA ILE A 182 -18.87 -10.09 2.80
C ILE A 182 -18.41 -11.35 3.54
N GLN A 183 -17.36 -12.00 3.05
CA GLN A 183 -16.88 -13.27 3.57
C GLN A 183 -16.20 -13.14 4.93
N PHE A 184 -15.59 -11.97 5.20
CA PHE A 184 -14.89 -11.68 6.43
C PHE A 184 -15.46 -10.44 7.11
N PRO A 185 -16.69 -10.51 7.66
CA PRO A 185 -17.31 -9.36 8.30
C PRO A 185 -16.52 -8.91 9.54
N SER A 186 -16.72 -7.65 9.94
CA SER A 186 -16.18 -7.16 11.22
C SER A 186 -16.81 -7.93 12.38
N LYS A 187 -16.03 -8.27 13.39
CA LYS A 187 -16.54 -8.83 14.65
C LYS A 187 -16.93 -7.73 15.66
N ASN A 188 -16.60 -6.47 15.36
CA ASN A 188 -16.92 -5.31 16.20
C ASN A 188 -17.81 -4.31 15.41
N ILE A 189 -19.04 -4.73 15.13
CA ILE A 189 -20.02 -3.97 14.33
C ILE A 189 -20.55 -2.71 15.04
N THR A 190 -20.35 -2.62 16.35
CA THR A 190 -20.75 -1.44 17.15
C THR A 190 -19.77 -0.28 16.97
N ALA A 191 -18.51 -0.56 16.66
CA ALA A 191 -17.46 0.45 16.52
C ALA A 191 -17.12 0.80 15.07
N CYS A 192 -17.44 -0.07 14.10
CA CYS A 192 -17.18 0.14 12.68
C CYS A 192 -18.24 -0.55 11.82
N LYS A 193 -18.45 -0.06 10.59
CA LYS A 193 -19.42 -0.66 9.66
C LYS A 193 -18.91 -1.97 9.04
N GLY A 194 -17.61 -2.08 8.84
CA GLY A 194 -16.95 -3.27 8.33
C GLY A 194 -15.44 -3.23 8.53
N ARG A 195 -14.73 -4.19 7.93
CA ARG A 195 -13.27 -4.20 8.01
C ARG A 195 -12.65 -3.15 7.11
N ILE A 196 -11.46 -2.70 7.49
CA ILE A 196 -10.53 -2.05 6.56
C ILE A 196 -9.53 -3.10 6.10
N PHE A 197 -9.56 -3.43 4.81
CA PHE A 197 -8.58 -4.29 4.17
C PHE A 197 -7.32 -3.50 3.81
N LEU A 198 -6.18 -4.02 4.24
CA LEU A 198 -4.84 -3.46 4.05
C LEU A 198 -4.00 -4.36 3.14
N LEU A 199 -2.95 -3.82 2.53
CA LEU A 199 -1.96 -4.64 1.81
C LEU A 199 -0.97 -5.30 2.77
N SER A 200 -0.63 -6.55 2.50
CA SER A 200 0.43 -7.27 3.22
C SER A 200 1.82 -6.67 3.03
N THR A 201 2.07 -5.95 1.92
CA THR A 201 3.38 -5.37 1.57
C THR A 201 4.01 -4.55 2.70
N THR A 202 3.20 -3.83 3.48
CA THR A 202 3.63 -3.03 4.63
C THR A 202 2.75 -3.22 5.86
N THR A 203 2.03 -4.33 5.94
CA THR A 203 1.39 -4.76 7.19
C THR A 203 2.27 -5.86 7.78
N LEU A 204 2.91 -5.58 8.90
CA LEU A 204 3.89 -6.50 9.48
C LEU A 204 3.19 -7.42 10.47
N ALA A 205 3.52 -8.71 10.41
CA ALA A 205 2.94 -9.71 11.29
C ALA A 205 3.43 -9.49 12.72
N ASN A 206 4.73 -9.24 12.90
CA ASN A 206 5.41 -9.29 14.19
C ASN A 206 5.75 -7.90 14.77
N PHE A 207 5.30 -6.83 14.12
CA PHE A 207 5.53 -5.47 14.59
C PHE A 207 4.21 -4.83 15.04
N PRO A 208 3.93 -4.77 16.36
CA PRO A 208 2.61 -4.39 16.89
C PRO A 208 2.09 -3.06 16.34
N LEU A 209 0.81 -3.05 15.96
CA LEU A 209 0.07 -1.91 15.44
C LEU A 209 0.60 -1.36 14.10
N HIS A 210 1.56 -2.02 13.45
CA HIS A 210 2.07 -1.58 12.16
C HIS A 210 1.14 -1.96 11.01
N VAL A 211 0.33 -1.00 10.59
CA VAL A 211 -0.68 -1.14 9.54
C VAL A 211 -0.28 -0.41 8.26
N CYS A 212 -0.57 -0.98 7.10
CA CYS A 212 -0.28 -0.36 5.82
C CYS A 212 -1.03 0.98 5.65
N ASP A 213 -0.28 2.05 5.44
CA ASP A 213 -0.79 3.39 5.11
C ASP A 213 -1.04 3.56 3.60
N MET A 214 -0.47 2.71 2.74
CA MET A 214 -0.45 2.92 1.29
C MET A 214 -1.78 2.60 0.59
N PHE A 215 -2.40 1.47 0.98
CA PHE A 215 -3.64 0.96 0.40
C PHE A 215 -4.65 0.65 1.50
N GLN A 216 -5.89 1.08 1.32
CA GLN A 216 -7.01 0.69 2.16
C GLN A 216 -8.26 0.44 1.30
N PHE A 217 -9.03 -0.58 1.65
CA PHE A 217 -10.38 -0.78 1.13
C PHE A 217 -11.36 -1.05 2.28
N GLY A 218 -12.51 -0.38 2.25
CA GLY A 218 -13.55 -0.58 3.26
C GLY A 218 -14.71 0.39 3.05
N TYR A 219 -15.60 0.45 4.04
CA TYR A 219 -16.61 1.49 4.06
C TYR A 219 -15.96 2.86 4.22
N LEU A 220 -16.50 3.85 3.50
CA LEU A 220 -15.94 5.19 3.43
C LEU A 220 -15.73 5.79 4.83
N GLN A 221 -16.74 5.70 5.70
CA GLN A 221 -16.65 6.27 7.05
C GLN A 221 -15.59 5.59 7.92
N ASP A 222 -15.41 4.27 7.78
CA ASP A 222 -14.38 3.54 8.53
C ASP A 222 -12.97 4.00 8.08
N VAL A 223 -12.77 4.18 6.77
CA VAL A 223 -11.50 4.70 6.21
C VAL A 223 -11.27 6.17 6.60
N VAL A 224 -12.32 7.00 6.64
CA VAL A 224 -12.25 8.38 7.16
C VAL A 224 -11.82 8.37 8.63
N ASN A 225 -12.45 7.54 9.47
CA ASN A 225 -12.13 7.43 10.89
C ASN A 225 -10.66 7.01 11.09
N PHE A 226 -10.17 6.05 10.30
CA PHE A 226 -8.77 5.59 10.33
C PHE A 226 -7.77 6.73 10.09
N TRP A 227 -8.06 7.62 9.13
CA TRP A 227 -7.20 8.76 8.77
C TRP A 227 -7.47 10.04 9.58
N SER A 228 -8.44 10.03 10.49
CA SER A 228 -8.83 11.21 11.29
C SER A 228 -7.92 11.46 12.51
N ILE A 229 -6.80 10.74 12.60
CA ILE A 229 -5.72 11.02 13.55
C ILE A 229 -5.33 12.50 13.52
N PRO A 230 -5.05 13.16 14.65
CA PRO A 230 -4.54 14.53 14.67
C PRO A 230 -3.26 14.70 13.85
N ALA A 231 -3.05 15.91 13.31
CA ALA A 231 -1.80 16.23 12.64
C ALA A 231 -0.65 16.25 13.65
N HIS A 232 0.55 15.82 13.24
CA HIS A 232 1.73 16.02 14.07
C HIS A 232 2.07 17.51 14.19
N GLU A 233 2.52 17.90 15.38
CA GLU A 233 2.95 19.27 15.68
C GLU A 233 4.39 19.55 15.22
N GLU A 234 5.18 18.51 15.00
CA GLU A 234 6.58 18.60 14.59
C GLU A 234 6.87 17.93 13.25
N SER A 235 7.96 18.36 12.58
CA SER A 235 8.45 17.76 11.35
C SER A 235 9.79 17.09 11.57
N VAL A 236 9.89 15.81 11.20
CA VAL A 236 11.17 15.08 11.21
C VAL A 236 11.38 14.47 9.83
N ASN A 237 12.46 14.89 9.18
CA ASN A 237 12.81 14.42 7.84
C ASN A 237 13.41 13.00 7.89
N ARG A 238 13.53 12.36 6.72
CA ARG A 238 13.97 10.98 6.61
C ARG A 238 15.39 10.74 7.11
N GLU A 239 16.32 11.66 6.86
CA GLU A 239 17.72 11.53 7.27
C GLU A 239 17.83 11.58 8.80
N ALA A 240 17.23 12.59 9.43
CA ALA A 240 17.17 12.71 10.88
C ALA A 240 16.48 11.49 11.51
N PHE A 241 15.39 11.00 10.90
CA PHE A 241 14.71 9.79 11.33
C PHE A 241 15.60 8.54 11.20
N THR A 242 16.33 8.39 10.10
CA THR A 242 17.23 7.25 9.86
C THR A 242 18.41 7.26 10.84
N SER A 243 18.98 8.43 11.12
CA SER A 243 20.03 8.58 12.13
C SER A 243 19.53 8.26 13.53
N LYS A 244 18.28 8.64 13.87
CA LYS A 244 17.64 8.22 15.12
C LYS A 244 17.43 6.70 15.18
N MET A 245 17.02 6.06 14.07
CA MET A 245 16.87 4.60 13.96
C MET A 245 18.20 3.84 14.11
N ALA A 246 19.30 4.34 13.54
CA ALA A 246 20.59 3.67 13.51
C ALA A 246 21.22 3.47 14.90
N ASN A 247 20.84 4.28 15.89
CA ASN A 247 21.33 4.16 17.27
C ASN A 247 20.63 3.05 18.07
N LYS A 248 19.87 2.13 17.44
CA LYS A 248 19.14 0.97 18.05
C LYS A 248 18.13 1.30 19.15
N ILE A 249 17.92 2.57 19.46
CA ILE A 249 17.03 3.06 20.50
C ILE A 249 15.53 2.86 20.12
N LEU A 250 15.19 2.77 18.83
CA LEU A 250 13.83 3.05 18.36
C LEU A 250 12.87 1.87 18.12
N VAL A 251 13.25 0.59 18.14
CA VAL A 251 12.22 -0.45 18.01
C VAL A 251 11.50 -0.66 19.35
N GLY A 252 12.27 -0.69 20.44
CA GLY A 252 11.76 -0.58 21.80
C GLY A 252 11.09 0.77 22.03
N GLU A 253 11.75 1.89 21.71
CA GLU A 253 11.14 3.22 21.91
C GLU A 253 10.01 3.57 20.93
N ALA A 254 9.89 3.06 19.70
CA ALA A 254 8.71 3.36 18.87
C ALA A 254 7.45 2.66 19.40
N LEU A 255 7.64 1.53 20.09
CA LEU A 255 6.55 0.78 20.74
C LEU A 255 6.26 1.31 22.15
N ILE A 256 7.27 1.81 22.87
CA ILE A 256 7.19 2.35 24.24
C ILE A 256 6.93 3.87 24.26
N GLN A 257 7.67 4.65 23.47
CA GLN A 257 7.46 6.08 23.22
C GLN A 257 6.49 6.28 22.06
N LYS A 258 5.28 6.68 22.44
CA LYS A 258 4.17 7.08 21.58
C LYS A 258 4.64 8.02 20.45
N THR A 259 4.68 7.54 19.21
CA THR A 259 4.73 8.32 17.95
C THR A 259 6.11 8.64 17.36
N THR A 260 6.50 7.90 16.32
CA THR A 260 7.48 8.35 15.32
C THR A 260 7.31 7.62 13.97
N ILE A 261 6.78 6.39 13.97
CA ILE A 261 6.47 5.62 12.76
C ILE A 261 5.02 5.90 12.33
N PRO A 262 4.78 6.45 11.12
CA PRO A 262 3.44 6.73 10.60
C PRO A 262 2.45 5.57 10.70
N GLU A 263 2.87 4.37 10.29
CA GLU A 263 2.06 3.16 10.23
C GLU A 263 1.60 2.73 11.63
N VAL A 264 2.51 2.76 12.61
CA VAL A 264 2.20 2.45 14.02
C VAL A 264 1.30 3.52 14.63
N SER A 265 1.51 4.78 14.28
CA SER A 265 0.71 5.91 14.77
C SER A 265 -0.74 5.80 14.30
N LEU A 266 -0.96 5.46 13.03
CA LEU A 266 -2.29 5.18 12.47
C LEU A 266 -2.95 3.98 13.17
N GLY A 267 -2.24 2.86 13.30
CA GLY A 267 -2.77 1.66 13.95
C GLY A 267 -3.15 1.91 15.40
N ARG A 268 -2.29 2.59 16.17
CA ARG A 268 -2.57 2.98 17.55
C ARG A 268 -3.77 3.92 17.66
N PHE A 269 -3.81 4.98 16.84
CA PHE A 269 -4.94 5.91 16.86
C PHE A 269 -6.26 5.21 16.57
N TYR A 270 -6.29 4.37 15.54
CA TYR A 270 -7.50 3.64 15.19
C TYR A 270 -7.92 2.66 16.29
N ALA A 271 -6.96 1.99 16.94
CA ALA A 271 -7.23 1.17 18.13
C ALA A 271 -7.85 1.99 19.27
N THR A 272 -7.30 3.19 19.57
CA THR A 272 -7.84 4.09 20.59
C THR A 272 -9.27 4.47 20.26
N MET A 273 -9.54 4.81 19.00
CA MET A 273 -10.87 5.17 18.53
C MET A 273 -11.90 4.04 18.72
N LEU A 274 -11.49 2.79 18.45
CA LEU A 274 -12.39 1.63 18.50
C LEU A 274 -12.61 1.07 19.91
N TYR A 275 -11.58 1.13 20.76
CA TYR A 275 -11.56 0.41 22.05
C TYR A 275 -11.47 1.34 23.26
N GLY A 276 -11.14 2.62 23.06
CA GLY A 276 -10.79 3.56 24.11
C GLY A 276 -9.34 3.40 24.59
N GLU A 277 -8.73 4.50 25.04
CA GLU A 277 -7.32 4.56 25.45
C GLU A 277 -7.00 3.56 26.57
N GLN A 278 -7.92 3.39 27.53
CA GLN A 278 -7.75 2.47 28.66
C GLN A 278 -7.73 0.99 28.26
N SER A 279 -8.23 0.67 27.06
CA SER A 279 -8.28 -0.70 26.54
C SER A 279 -7.04 -1.07 25.71
N ILE A 280 -6.17 -0.11 25.41
CA ILE A 280 -4.89 -0.35 24.72
C ILE A 280 -3.84 -0.68 25.77
N GLY A 281 -4.00 -1.85 26.41
CA GLY A 281 -3.00 -2.38 27.35
C GLY A 281 -1.72 -2.79 26.60
N ASP A 282 -1.60 -4.08 26.30
CA ASP A 282 -0.49 -4.60 25.50
C ASP A 282 -0.71 -4.28 24.00
N PRO A 283 0.21 -3.56 23.32
CA PRO A 283 0.10 -3.25 21.89
C PRO A 283 0.01 -4.49 20.99
N SER A 284 0.65 -5.60 21.35
CA SER A 284 0.63 -6.85 20.59
C SER A 284 -0.74 -7.52 20.71
N LEU A 285 -1.32 -7.56 21.91
CA LEU A 285 -2.68 -8.07 22.13
C LEU A 285 -3.70 -7.19 21.41
N THR A 286 -3.54 -5.87 21.50
CA THR A 286 -4.41 -4.90 20.83
C THR A 286 -4.35 -5.09 19.32
N TYR A 287 -3.13 -5.24 18.77
CA TYR A 287 -2.96 -5.46 17.33
C TYR A 287 -3.57 -6.79 16.88
N HIS A 288 -3.35 -7.87 17.63
CA HIS A 288 -3.99 -9.17 17.35
C HIS A 288 -5.52 -9.06 17.35
N ARG A 289 -6.09 -8.35 18.34
CA ARG A 289 -7.53 -8.07 18.40
C ARG A 289 -8.00 -7.28 17.17
N MET A 290 -7.27 -6.23 16.77
CA MET A 290 -7.60 -5.47 15.57
C MET A 290 -7.63 -6.36 14.32
N LEU A 291 -6.61 -7.19 14.13
CA LEU A 291 -6.52 -8.12 12.99
C LEU A 291 -7.68 -9.14 12.99
N GLN A 292 -8.16 -9.56 14.16
CA GLN A 292 -9.29 -10.48 14.28
C GLN A 292 -10.64 -9.80 14.09
N GLU A 293 -10.80 -8.56 14.54
CA GLU A 293 -12.11 -7.91 14.62
C GLU A 293 -12.38 -6.94 13.47
N VAL A 294 -11.43 -6.07 13.12
CA VAL A 294 -11.71 -4.85 12.34
C VAL A 294 -10.76 -4.62 11.15
N ILE A 295 -9.60 -5.27 11.13
CA ILE A 295 -8.65 -5.21 10.02
C ILE A 295 -8.74 -6.49 9.20
N GLY A 296 -8.69 -6.34 7.89
CA GLY A 296 -8.43 -7.43 6.94
C GLY A 296 -7.09 -7.21 6.25
N VAL A 297 -6.47 -8.28 5.76
CA VAL A 297 -5.22 -8.15 4.99
C VAL A 297 -5.35 -8.91 3.68
N VAL A 298 -4.98 -8.28 2.58
CA VAL A 298 -4.90 -8.87 1.23
C VAL A 298 -3.47 -8.77 0.71
N ASP A 299 -3.06 -9.75 -0.09
CA ASP A 299 -1.74 -9.77 -0.69
C ASP A 299 -1.67 -8.89 -1.93
N GLN A 300 -0.50 -8.29 -2.14
CA GLN A 300 -0.18 -7.52 -3.35
C GLN A 300 -0.51 -8.28 -4.64
N GLY A 301 -0.20 -9.59 -4.66
CA GLY A 301 -0.47 -10.47 -5.80
C GLY A 301 -1.97 -10.68 -6.08
N GLN A 302 -2.84 -10.65 -5.07
CA GLN A 302 -4.29 -10.80 -5.25
C GLN A 302 -4.92 -9.61 -5.99
N LEU A 303 -4.30 -8.42 -5.86
CA LEU A 303 -4.70 -7.21 -6.59
C LEU A 303 -3.88 -6.99 -7.87
N ASP A 304 -2.90 -7.85 -8.15
CA ASP A 304 -1.85 -7.60 -9.12
C ASP A 304 -1.30 -6.17 -9.01
N LEU A 305 -0.99 -5.76 -7.78
CA LEU A 305 -0.56 -4.40 -7.49
C LEU A 305 0.92 -4.24 -7.79
N CYS A 306 1.24 -3.23 -8.58
CA CYS A 306 2.59 -2.82 -8.93
C CYS A 306 2.99 -1.57 -8.16
N TRP A 307 4.17 -1.60 -7.56
CA TRP A 307 4.81 -0.45 -6.93
C TRP A 307 6.26 -0.37 -7.43
N PRO A 308 6.54 0.33 -8.55
CA PRO A 308 7.85 0.33 -9.21
C PRO A 308 8.93 1.08 -8.42
N LYS A 309 8.65 1.46 -7.18
CA LYS A 309 9.55 2.17 -6.29
C LYS A 309 10.27 1.14 -5.41
N TYR A 310 11.58 1.31 -5.27
CA TYR A 310 12.49 0.38 -4.59
C TYR A 310 12.62 -0.97 -5.31
N ASN A 311 13.58 -1.80 -4.90
CA ASN A 311 13.62 -3.22 -5.26
C ASN A 311 12.52 -3.97 -4.48
N SER A 312 11.28 -3.49 -4.60
CA SER A 312 10.12 -4.05 -3.91
C SER A 312 9.85 -5.44 -4.49
N PHE A 313 10.35 -6.47 -3.79
CA PHE A 313 10.04 -7.84 -4.15
C PHE A 313 8.52 -8.04 -4.12
N GLU A 314 7.97 -8.38 -5.28
CA GLU A 314 6.54 -8.68 -5.47
C GLU A 314 6.09 -9.90 -4.69
N VAL A 315 7.04 -10.76 -4.31
CA VAL A 315 6.77 -11.96 -3.55
C VAL A 315 6.45 -11.57 -2.10
N SER A 316 5.28 -12.01 -1.63
CA SER A 316 4.80 -11.77 -0.25
C SER A 316 5.67 -12.47 0.80
N GLN A 317 6.37 -13.54 0.41
CA GLN A 317 7.35 -14.26 1.21
C GLN A 317 8.76 -13.99 0.68
N ASP A 318 9.52 -13.13 1.35
CA ASP A 318 10.96 -13.07 1.17
C ASP A 318 11.62 -13.88 2.30
N TYR A 319 12.16 -15.05 1.98
CA TYR A 319 12.80 -15.93 2.96
C TYR A 319 14.06 -15.33 3.61
N ARG A 320 14.50 -14.16 3.14
CA ARG A 320 15.69 -13.45 3.63
C ARG A 320 15.35 -12.26 4.53
N VAL A 321 14.06 -11.90 4.69
CA VAL A 321 13.71 -10.80 5.60
C VAL A 321 13.80 -11.25 7.07
N PRO A 322 14.33 -10.40 7.97
CA PRO A 322 14.28 -10.66 9.40
C PRO A 322 12.84 -10.88 9.88
N TRP A 323 12.65 -11.76 10.86
CA TRP A 323 11.33 -12.14 11.40
C TRP A 323 10.48 -10.93 11.83
N ILE A 324 11.11 -9.86 12.34
CA ILE A 324 10.40 -8.64 12.77
C ILE A 324 9.78 -7.86 11.59
N LEU A 325 10.36 -7.99 10.39
CA LEU A 325 9.88 -7.39 9.14
C LEU A 325 9.05 -8.36 8.31
N GLU A 326 8.66 -9.49 8.89
CA GLU A 326 7.82 -10.47 8.23
C GLU A 326 6.45 -9.87 7.91
N ARG A 327 6.07 -9.94 6.63
CA ARG A 327 4.77 -9.47 6.14
C ARG A 327 3.65 -10.38 6.64
N LEU A 328 2.54 -9.76 7.04
CA LEU A 328 1.30 -10.46 7.34
C LEU A 328 0.58 -10.78 6.04
N THR A 329 0.75 -12.00 5.51
CA THR A 329 0.09 -12.42 4.26
C THR A 329 -1.41 -12.66 4.47
N PHE A 330 -2.18 -12.71 3.38
CA PHE A 330 -3.61 -13.07 3.45
C PHE A 330 -3.81 -14.42 4.15
N GLU A 331 -3.00 -15.42 3.80
CA GLU A 331 -3.00 -16.75 4.42
C GLU A 331 -2.85 -16.69 5.95
N LYS A 332 -1.82 -15.98 6.43
CA LYS A 332 -1.56 -15.83 7.87
C LYS A 332 -2.69 -15.09 8.56
N TRP A 333 -3.20 -14.03 7.93
CA TRP A 333 -4.33 -13.28 8.46
C TRP A 333 -5.59 -14.14 8.56
N VAL A 334 -5.91 -14.96 7.55
CA VAL A 334 -7.05 -15.90 7.61
C VAL A 334 -6.88 -16.88 8.77
N ALA A 335 -5.67 -17.43 8.99
CA ALA A 335 -5.40 -18.30 10.13
C ALA A 335 -5.62 -17.58 11.49
N LEU A 336 -5.25 -16.30 11.61
CA LEU A 336 -5.52 -15.48 12.80
C LEU A 336 -7.03 -15.19 12.96
N TYR A 337 -7.71 -14.83 11.88
CA TYR A 337 -9.15 -14.54 11.85
C TYR A 337 -9.99 -15.75 12.29
N ALA A 338 -9.63 -16.94 11.79
CA ALA A 338 -10.27 -18.21 12.10
C ALA A 338 -9.89 -18.74 13.51
N GLY A 339 -8.93 -18.12 14.19
CA GLY A 339 -8.47 -18.54 15.52
C GLY A 339 -7.56 -19.77 15.51
N HIS A 340 -7.04 -20.17 14.34
CA HIS A 340 -6.09 -21.28 14.20
C HIS A 340 -4.66 -20.89 14.55
N ALA A 341 -4.30 -19.62 14.39
CA ALA A 341 -3.02 -19.08 14.83
C ALA A 341 -3.20 -18.32 16.16
N LYS A 342 -2.44 -18.71 17.19
CA LYS A 342 -2.42 -18.05 18.50
C LYS A 342 -1.28 -17.04 18.57
N LYS A 343 -1.64 -15.78 18.88
CA LYS A 343 -0.76 -14.62 19.10
C LYS A 343 0.21 -14.30 17.95
N VAL A 344 0.19 -13.03 17.53
CA VAL A 344 1.42 -12.39 17.06
C VAL A 344 2.39 -12.48 18.23
N ILE A 345 3.58 -13.07 18.01
CA ILE A 345 4.58 -13.33 19.06
C ILE A 345 4.70 -12.09 19.94
N SER A 346 4.60 -12.26 21.27
CA SER A 346 4.79 -11.16 22.21
C SER A 346 6.15 -10.54 21.94
N PHE A 347 6.15 -9.27 21.52
CA PHE A 347 7.37 -8.53 21.26
C PHE A 347 8.24 -8.56 22.51
N ASN A 348 9.45 -9.12 22.39
CA ASN A 348 10.49 -8.98 23.41
C ASN A 348 11.44 -7.86 22.95
N PRO A 349 11.43 -6.68 23.60
CA PRO A 349 12.32 -5.57 23.26
C PRO A 349 13.80 -5.96 23.26
N ASP A 350 14.17 -6.91 24.13
CA ASP A 350 15.57 -7.33 24.33
C ASP A 350 16.07 -8.28 23.22
N ALA A 351 15.17 -8.85 22.41
CA ALA A 351 15.52 -9.78 21.32
C ALA A 351 16.06 -9.08 20.06
N LEU A 352 16.19 -7.74 20.09
CA LEU A 352 16.66 -6.91 18.97
C LEU A 352 18.03 -6.26 19.21
N ILE A 353 18.67 -6.54 20.35
CA ILE A 353 20.00 -6.03 20.70
C ILE A 353 21.08 -6.85 19.99
#